data_AF-A0AAW8KSF2-F1
#
_entry.id   AF-A0AAW8KSF2-F1
#
_cell.length_a   1.000
_cell.length_b   1.000
_cell.length_c   1.000
_cell.angle_alpha   90.00
_cell.angle_beta   90.00
_cell.angle_gamma   90.00
#
_symmetry.space_group_name_H-M   'P 1'
#
loop_
_entity.id
_entity.type
_entity.pdbx_description
1 polymer ?
#
loop_
_entity_poly.entity_id
_entity_poly.type
_entity_poly.pdbx_seq_one_letter_code
_entity_poly.pdbx_strand_id
1 'polypeptide(L)'
;MKKTIKEKLEITNKESLRRRHSGNYTPIDNGEGYLLPYEVHLGNQPSKFFERLSDYDFLKPLTNGSVLTFAGLQNELKCLDDLDSGTGFWKNFNESALNTYLNPILGTTKWKQVYIKKSKETDADKPYHNDMLRCIYLLAHLHKASPSFIRQLAEENDVWSTDLRVYYPRKDFAFSEEYAGYLSELYANMLFHQPAKIRRLIKCLDVCIEKLIKHSDSDWIAPFLKHRTQDTDSPSLKILKYNQVASTTHFMALNKYMQNKVSYTFAPTSYAELEANEKDPSGLQIVATAQQYKLVAALCMRLALPNPLCEVNGSWVSEGTDPIKCRDMEICIDTVANSLAADALNQLRIESDGTKSGKRDTSLSAAIKKLAEQNPQTIEDILKIGSPDFASIPELYSFYLRKRSEYALAKARSLGDLEMSVLGHMPHRTPQAVIESMLPNPNTDKVLEYIRGNNLDKISDDIERLEHDLKMMRLREGAEPINIGLIYQYVFPFLPPRE
;
A
#
# COMPACT_ATOMS: atom_id res chain seq x y z
N MET A 1 34.95 -1.10 -27.21
CA MET A 1 34.31 -0.59 -25.97
C MET A 1 32.82 -0.83 -26.08
N LYS A 2 32.25 -1.66 -25.20
CA LYS A 2 30.80 -1.87 -25.17
C LYS A 2 30.13 -0.60 -24.63
N LYS A 3 29.06 -0.14 -25.31
CA LYS A 3 28.23 0.97 -24.85
C LYS A 3 27.56 0.53 -23.54
N THR A 4 28.13 0.90 -22.41
CA THR A 4 27.45 0.72 -21.12
C THR A 4 26.15 1.50 -21.19
N ILE A 5 25.01 0.83 -20.97
CA ILE A 5 23.70 1.46 -21.05
C ILE A 5 23.55 2.32 -19.79
N LYS A 6 23.79 3.62 -19.96
CA LYS A 6 23.80 4.62 -18.90
C LYS A 6 22.51 4.58 -18.05
N GLU A 7 21.36 4.34 -18.68
CA GLU A 7 20.05 4.32 -18.02
C GLU A 7 19.94 3.23 -16.94
N LYS A 8 20.44 2.02 -17.18
CA LYS A 8 20.33 0.95 -16.17
C LYS A 8 21.35 1.04 -15.05
N LEU A 9 22.46 1.73 -15.28
CA LEU A 9 23.35 2.16 -14.20
C LEU A 9 22.71 3.26 -13.33
N GLU A 10 21.80 4.07 -13.87
CA GLU A 10 21.07 5.05 -13.05
C GLU A 10 20.17 4.38 -12.00
N ILE A 11 19.66 3.16 -12.23
CA ILE A 11 18.94 2.37 -11.20
C ILE A 11 19.85 2.05 -10.02
N THR A 12 21.13 1.74 -10.29
CA THR A 12 22.12 1.44 -9.26
C THR A 12 22.50 2.68 -8.45
N ASN A 13 22.25 3.87 -8.99
CA ASN A 13 22.40 5.13 -8.28
C ASN A 13 21.09 5.49 -7.54
N LYS A 14 21.10 5.31 -6.23
CA LYS A 14 19.97 5.60 -5.32
C LYS A 14 19.38 7.00 -5.51
N GLU A 15 20.22 8.01 -5.71
CA GLU A 15 19.76 9.39 -5.85
C GLU A 15 19.10 9.64 -7.21
N SER A 16 19.67 9.10 -8.29
CA SER A 16 19.05 9.17 -9.61
C SER A 16 17.69 8.50 -9.63
N LEU A 17 17.58 7.32 -9.03
CA LEU A 17 16.32 6.61 -8.85
C LEU A 17 15.30 7.45 -8.06
N ARG A 18 15.69 7.99 -6.90
CA ARG A 18 14.80 8.86 -6.10
C ARG A 18 14.29 10.04 -6.92
N ARG A 19 15.17 10.76 -7.63
CA ARG A 19 14.80 11.95 -8.40
C ARG A 19 13.83 11.63 -9.52
N ARG A 20 14.06 10.59 -10.32
CA ARG A 20 13.18 10.30 -11.46
C ARG A 20 11.82 9.72 -11.07
N HIS A 21 11.70 9.18 -9.86
CA HIS A 21 10.45 8.69 -9.27
C HIS A 21 9.82 9.67 -8.28
N SER A 22 10.45 10.83 -8.06
CA SER A 22 9.91 11.93 -7.28
C SER A 22 8.85 12.69 -8.08
N GLY A 23 7.97 13.40 -7.36
CA GLY A 23 6.91 14.21 -7.95
C GLY A 23 5.52 13.58 -7.86
N ASN A 24 4.55 14.36 -8.34
CA ASN A 24 3.12 14.06 -8.27
C ASN A 24 2.69 13.03 -9.32
N TYR A 25 1.67 12.26 -8.97
CA TYR A 25 1.00 11.39 -9.92
C TYR A 25 0.15 12.18 -10.90
N THR A 26 0.08 11.69 -12.14
CA THR A 26 -0.77 12.30 -13.16
C THR A 26 -2.07 11.52 -13.23
N PRO A 27 -3.24 12.11 -12.90
CA PRO A 27 -4.51 11.40 -12.96
C PRO A 27 -4.85 10.98 -14.40
N ILE A 28 -5.55 9.84 -14.55
CA ILE A 28 -6.00 9.33 -15.85
C ILE A 28 -7.39 8.69 -15.75
N ASP A 29 -8.24 8.96 -16.75
CA ASP A 29 -9.66 8.59 -16.76
C ASP A 29 -9.94 7.32 -17.59
N ASN A 30 -9.13 6.28 -17.41
CA ASN A 30 -9.33 4.97 -18.05
C ASN A 30 -9.57 3.83 -17.04
N GLY A 31 -9.70 4.20 -15.75
CA GLY A 31 -9.82 3.29 -14.62
C GLY A 31 -8.48 2.89 -13.98
N GLU A 32 -7.32 3.21 -14.57
CA GLU A 32 -6.01 3.06 -13.89
C GLU A 32 -5.84 4.05 -12.73
N GLY A 33 -6.64 5.13 -12.71
CA GLY A 33 -6.60 6.19 -11.70
C GLY A 33 -5.48 7.20 -11.92
N TYR A 34 -4.24 6.74 -12.10
CA TYR A 34 -3.08 7.62 -12.30
C TYR A 34 -1.87 6.95 -12.98
N LEU A 35 -0.96 7.80 -13.46
CA LEU A 35 0.37 7.46 -13.93
C LEU A 35 1.43 7.91 -12.92
N LEU A 36 2.43 7.04 -12.70
CA LEU A 36 3.66 7.34 -11.95
C LEU A 36 4.51 8.39 -12.68
N PRO A 37 5.30 9.23 -11.98
CA PRO A 37 6.18 10.21 -12.62
C PRO A 37 7.07 9.61 -13.71
N TYR A 38 7.63 8.43 -13.44
CA TYR A 38 8.48 7.73 -14.42
C TYR A 38 7.68 7.15 -15.60
N GLU A 39 6.42 6.71 -15.42
CA GLU A 39 5.57 6.31 -16.54
C GLU A 39 5.32 7.48 -17.50
N VAL A 40 5.07 8.68 -16.96
CA VAL A 40 4.93 9.92 -17.75
C VAL A 40 6.23 10.24 -18.47
N HIS A 41 7.37 10.14 -17.78
CA HIS A 41 8.68 10.36 -18.38
C HIS A 41 8.94 9.40 -19.56
N LEU A 42 8.66 8.11 -19.38
CA LEU A 42 8.82 7.09 -20.41
C LEU A 42 7.91 7.34 -21.62
N GLY A 43 6.65 7.74 -21.39
CA GLY A 43 5.70 8.07 -22.46
C GLY A 43 6.16 9.23 -23.36
N ASN A 44 7.03 10.10 -22.84
CA ASN A 44 7.60 11.24 -23.57
C ASN A 44 8.96 10.93 -24.24
N GLN A 45 9.51 9.72 -24.07
CA GLN A 45 10.80 9.37 -24.68
C GLN A 45 10.65 9.04 -26.17
N PRO A 46 11.61 9.46 -27.02
CA PRO A 46 11.60 9.11 -28.44
C PRO A 46 11.94 7.63 -28.67
N SER A 47 11.52 7.02 -29.78
CA SER A 47 11.82 5.60 -30.10
C SER A 47 13.31 5.24 -30.00
N LYS A 48 14.19 6.19 -30.40
CA LYS A 48 15.65 6.05 -30.29
C LYS A 48 16.16 5.85 -28.86
N PHE A 49 15.43 6.28 -27.85
CA PHE A 49 15.75 6.01 -26.44
C PHE A 49 15.64 4.50 -26.19
N PHE A 50 14.49 3.91 -26.49
CA PHE A 50 14.22 2.48 -26.30
C PHE A 50 15.11 1.59 -27.15
N GLU A 51 15.43 2.00 -28.38
CA GLU A 51 16.35 1.29 -29.26
C GLU A 51 17.76 1.12 -28.67
N ARG A 52 18.19 2.02 -27.78
CA ARG A 52 19.52 1.99 -27.15
C ARG A 52 19.58 1.13 -25.89
N LEU A 53 18.43 0.68 -25.37
CA LEU A 53 18.35 -0.17 -24.19
C LEU A 53 18.82 -1.60 -24.50
N SER A 54 19.10 -2.36 -23.44
CA SER A 54 19.52 -3.77 -23.53
C SER A 54 18.39 -4.61 -24.10
N ASP A 55 18.71 -5.69 -24.81
CA ASP A 55 17.68 -6.63 -25.25
C ASP A 55 17.00 -7.35 -24.06
N TYR A 56 17.68 -7.38 -22.90
CA TYR A 56 17.16 -7.87 -21.62
C TYR A 56 16.34 -6.83 -20.85
N ASP A 57 16.19 -5.62 -21.36
CA ASP A 57 15.40 -4.57 -20.74
C ASP A 57 13.90 -4.78 -21.02
N PHE A 58 13.04 -4.55 -20.01
CA PHE A 58 11.59 -4.61 -20.20
C PHE A 58 11.06 -3.53 -21.14
N LEU A 59 11.65 -2.34 -21.07
CA LEU A 59 11.22 -1.20 -21.86
C LEU A 59 11.62 -1.34 -23.33
N LYS A 60 12.58 -2.21 -23.64
CA LYS A 60 12.95 -2.55 -25.01
C LYS A 60 11.78 -3.29 -25.69
N PRO A 61 11.19 -2.71 -26.74
CA PRO A 61 10.13 -3.36 -27.51
C PRO A 61 10.61 -4.73 -28.00
N LEU A 62 9.73 -5.72 -27.98
CA LEU A 62 10.04 -7.04 -28.52
C LEU A 62 10.25 -6.91 -30.04
N THR A 63 11.50 -6.87 -30.49
CA THR A 63 11.84 -7.05 -31.90
C THR A 63 11.81 -8.54 -32.21
N ASN A 64 10.96 -8.95 -33.16
CA ASN A 64 10.92 -10.31 -33.67
C ASN A 64 12.33 -10.74 -34.11
N GLY A 65 12.98 -11.63 -33.36
CA GLY A 65 14.21 -12.30 -33.81
C GLY A 65 15.30 -12.56 -32.78
N SER A 66 15.39 -11.81 -31.66
CA SER A 66 16.44 -12.06 -30.66
C SER A 66 15.97 -13.02 -29.56
N VAL A 67 16.40 -14.28 -29.65
CA VAL A 67 16.22 -15.25 -28.57
C VAL A 67 17.25 -14.94 -27.48
N LEU A 68 16.78 -14.40 -26.36
CA LEU A 68 17.62 -14.13 -25.20
C LEU A 68 18.15 -15.44 -24.62
N THR A 69 19.33 -15.43 -24.00
CA THR A 69 19.88 -16.63 -23.35
C THR A 69 20.33 -16.33 -21.94
N PHE A 70 20.29 -17.33 -21.05
CA PHE A 70 20.76 -17.15 -19.69
C PHE A 70 22.27 -16.81 -19.64
N ALA A 71 23.08 -17.43 -20.50
CA ALA A 71 24.49 -17.09 -20.63
C ALA A 71 24.71 -15.65 -21.15
N GLY A 72 23.87 -15.21 -22.09
CA GLY A 72 23.88 -13.82 -22.56
C GLY A 72 23.50 -12.83 -21.45
N LEU A 73 22.48 -13.15 -20.64
CA LEU A 73 22.11 -12.36 -19.47
C LEU A 73 23.26 -12.24 -18.48
N GLN A 74 23.91 -13.36 -18.16
CA GLN A 74 25.08 -13.35 -17.27
C GLN A 74 26.20 -12.46 -17.83
N ASN A 75 26.44 -12.51 -19.13
CA ASN A 75 27.43 -11.63 -19.79
C ASN A 75 27.03 -10.15 -19.74
N GLU A 76 25.74 -9.85 -19.87
CA GLU A 76 25.23 -8.48 -19.79
C GLU A 76 25.37 -7.91 -18.38
N LEU A 77 25.08 -8.73 -17.36
CA LEU A 77 25.17 -8.34 -15.94
C LEU A 77 26.60 -8.27 -15.40
N LYS A 78 27.62 -8.63 -16.19
CA LYS A 78 29.04 -8.53 -15.75
C LYS A 78 29.44 -7.13 -15.32
N CYS A 79 28.85 -6.09 -15.90
CA CYS A 79 29.13 -4.70 -15.51
C CYS A 79 28.70 -4.38 -14.06
N LEU A 80 27.81 -5.17 -13.45
CA LEU A 80 27.42 -5.00 -12.05
C LEU A 80 28.43 -5.61 -11.07
N ASP A 81 29.44 -6.32 -11.57
CA ASP A 81 30.49 -6.96 -10.77
C ASP A 81 31.65 -6.01 -10.41
N ASP A 82 31.71 -4.81 -11.03
CA ASP A 82 32.81 -3.83 -10.91
C ASP A 82 32.82 -3.08 -9.55
N LEU A 83 33.06 -3.79 -8.44
CA LEU A 83 33.51 -3.19 -7.19
C LEU A 83 34.88 -3.75 -6.77
N ASP A 84 35.77 -2.86 -6.35
CA ASP A 84 37.11 -3.11 -5.77
C ASP A 84 37.12 -4.06 -4.54
N SER A 85 35.96 -4.54 -4.08
CA SER A 85 35.82 -5.47 -2.95
C SER A 85 35.74 -6.96 -3.35
N GLY A 86 35.73 -7.29 -4.65
CA GLY A 86 36.03 -8.62 -5.19
C GLY A 86 35.16 -9.81 -4.77
N THR A 87 34.07 -9.66 -3.99
CA THR A 87 33.38 -10.85 -3.41
C THR A 87 31.86 -10.77 -3.21
N GLY A 88 31.15 -9.71 -3.62
CA GLY A 88 29.80 -9.44 -3.08
C GLY A 88 28.57 -9.81 -3.94
N PHE A 89 28.54 -9.39 -5.21
CA PHE A 89 27.28 -9.32 -5.97
C PHE A 89 26.69 -10.71 -6.27
N TRP A 90 27.43 -11.56 -6.99
CA TRP A 90 26.96 -12.92 -7.32
C TRP A 90 26.85 -13.84 -6.09
N LYS A 91 27.57 -13.54 -5.01
CA LYS A 91 27.43 -14.25 -3.74
C LYS A 91 26.05 -14.04 -3.12
N ASN A 92 25.45 -12.86 -3.28
CA ASN A 92 24.14 -12.51 -2.72
C ASN A 92 23.00 -12.61 -3.74
N PHE A 93 23.30 -12.47 -5.03
CA PHE A 93 22.40 -12.69 -6.16
C PHE A 93 22.63 -14.08 -6.77
N ASN A 94 22.53 -15.12 -5.94
CA ASN A 94 22.74 -16.50 -6.35
C ASN A 94 21.41 -17.27 -6.54
N GLU A 95 21.48 -18.46 -7.13
CA GLU A 95 20.29 -19.29 -7.39
C GLU A 95 19.54 -19.66 -6.11
N SER A 96 20.23 -19.90 -4.99
CA SER A 96 19.58 -20.19 -3.70
C SER A 96 18.74 -19.00 -3.22
N ALA A 97 19.28 -17.78 -3.28
CA ALA A 97 18.57 -16.57 -2.87
C ALA A 97 17.37 -16.32 -3.78
N LEU A 98 17.56 -16.40 -5.10
CA LEU A 98 16.47 -16.24 -6.07
C LEU A 98 15.39 -17.30 -5.90
N ASN A 99 15.76 -18.55 -5.58
CA ASN A 99 14.79 -19.61 -5.31
C ASN A 99 13.91 -19.28 -4.10
N THR A 100 14.49 -18.79 -2.99
CA THR A 100 13.72 -18.44 -1.79
C THR A 100 12.60 -17.43 -2.08
N TYR A 101 12.84 -16.47 -2.98
CA TYR A 101 11.89 -15.38 -3.23
C TYR A 101 11.00 -15.61 -4.46
N LEU A 102 11.54 -16.15 -5.56
CA LEU A 102 10.80 -16.33 -6.80
C LEU A 102 9.91 -17.58 -6.78
N ASN A 103 10.29 -18.64 -6.08
CA ASN A 103 9.49 -19.87 -6.05
C ASN A 103 8.09 -19.65 -5.47
N PRO A 104 7.93 -18.97 -4.30
CA PRO A 104 6.61 -18.63 -3.79
C PRO A 104 5.79 -17.78 -4.76
N ILE A 105 6.37 -16.71 -5.29
CA ILE A 105 5.70 -15.78 -6.22
C ILE A 105 5.25 -16.48 -7.51
N LEU A 106 6.08 -17.38 -8.05
CA LEU A 106 5.83 -18.03 -9.33
C LEU A 106 5.00 -19.32 -9.19
N GLY A 107 4.67 -19.73 -7.96
CA GLY A 107 3.91 -20.95 -7.68
C GLY A 107 4.66 -22.22 -8.09
N THR A 108 5.98 -22.27 -7.92
CA THR A 108 6.82 -23.40 -8.34
C THR A 108 7.93 -23.65 -7.33
N THR A 109 8.52 -24.85 -7.30
CA THR A 109 9.70 -25.14 -6.48
C THR A 109 11.02 -24.98 -7.25
N LYS A 110 10.94 -24.77 -8.57
CA LYS A 110 12.06 -24.93 -9.52
C LYS A 110 11.91 -23.98 -10.72
N TRP A 111 11.82 -22.67 -10.46
CA TRP A 111 11.52 -21.67 -11.50
C TRP A 111 12.46 -21.72 -12.71
N LYS A 112 13.76 -21.96 -12.49
CA LYS A 112 14.75 -22.02 -13.57
C LYS A 112 14.48 -23.18 -14.53
N GLN A 113 14.06 -24.33 -14.02
CA GLN A 113 13.67 -25.46 -14.87
C GLN A 113 12.37 -25.21 -15.63
N VAL A 114 11.42 -24.49 -15.01
CA VAL A 114 10.12 -24.18 -15.61
C VAL A 114 10.24 -23.14 -16.72
N TYR A 115 10.97 -22.05 -16.48
CA TYR A 115 10.93 -20.89 -17.37
C TYR A 115 12.14 -20.75 -18.29
N ILE A 116 13.33 -21.24 -17.89
CA ILE A 116 14.56 -21.02 -18.67
C ILE A 116 14.84 -22.20 -19.60
N LYS A 117 14.94 -21.93 -20.90
CA LYS A 117 15.26 -22.91 -21.94
C LYS A 117 16.64 -23.56 -21.77
N LYS A 118 16.68 -24.85 -22.08
CA LYS A 118 17.84 -25.73 -22.13
C LYS A 118 17.88 -26.42 -23.48
N SER A 119 19.05 -26.40 -24.11
CA SER A 119 19.34 -27.19 -25.31
C SER A 119 18.33 -26.96 -26.46
N LYS A 120 17.49 -27.96 -26.76
CA LYS A 120 16.58 -27.99 -27.93
C LYS A 120 15.15 -27.52 -27.62
N GLU A 121 14.88 -27.02 -26.41
CA GLU A 121 13.55 -26.52 -26.03
C GLU A 121 13.13 -25.30 -26.88
N THR A 122 11.88 -25.31 -27.32
CA THR A 122 11.25 -24.32 -28.22
C THR A 122 10.48 -23.25 -27.45
N ASP A 123 9.99 -22.22 -28.15
CA ASP A 123 9.05 -21.24 -27.57
C ASP A 123 7.75 -21.88 -27.08
N ALA A 124 7.31 -22.98 -27.70
CA ALA A 124 6.13 -23.70 -27.24
C ALA A 124 6.38 -24.41 -25.89
N ASP A 125 7.58 -24.95 -25.70
CA ASP A 125 7.94 -25.61 -24.43
C ASP A 125 8.07 -24.60 -23.28
N LYS A 126 8.60 -23.41 -23.58
CA LYS A 126 8.88 -22.35 -22.60
C LYS A 126 8.53 -20.96 -23.14
N PRO A 127 7.24 -20.60 -23.20
CA PRO A 127 6.78 -19.36 -23.82
C PRO A 127 7.25 -18.10 -23.07
N TYR A 128 7.50 -18.21 -21.76
CA TYR A 128 7.89 -17.08 -20.92
C TYR A 128 9.41 -16.97 -20.66
N HIS A 129 10.24 -17.67 -21.45
CA HIS A 129 11.69 -17.63 -21.28
C HIS A 129 12.28 -16.22 -21.34
N ASN A 130 11.89 -15.44 -22.36
CA ASN A 130 12.39 -14.06 -22.49
C ASN A 130 11.90 -13.16 -21.34
N ASP A 131 10.63 -13.30 -20.95
CA ASP A 131 10.06 -12.54 -19.82
C ASP A 131 10.78 -12.82 -18.51
N MET A 132 11.08 -14.09 -18.22
CA MET A 132 11.85 -14.49 -17.04
C MET A 132 13.27 -13.90 -17.05
N LEU A 133 13.94 -13.87 -18.20
CA LEU A 133 15.28 -13.27 -18.31
C LEU A 133 15.25 -11.76 -18.09
N ARG A 134 14.23 -11.06 -18.60
CA ARG A 134 14.00 -9.63 -18.34
C ARG A 134 13.69 -9.37 -16.86
N CYS A 135 12.90 -10.24 -16.21
CA CYS A 135 12.68 -10.20 -14.76
C CYS A 135 13.99 -10.24 -13.99
N ILE A 136 14.84 -11.22 -14.28
CA ILE A 136 16.13 -11.37 -13.58
C ILE A 136 17.04 -10.17 -13.86
N TYR A 137 17.06 -9.65 -15.08
CA TYR A 137 17.84 -8.46 -15.44
C TYR A 137 17.45 -7.25 -14.59
N LEU A 138 16.16 -6.97 -14.47
CA LEU A 138 15.67 -5.85 -13.66
C LEU A 138 15.93 -6.08 -12.17
N LEU A 139 15.61 -7.27 -11.65
CA LEU A 139 15.86 -7.64 -10.25
C LEU A 139 17.34 -7.58 -9.88
N ALA A 140 18.25 -7.89 -10.80
CA ALA A 140 19.69 -7.79 -10.60
C ALA A 140 20.14 -6.33 -10.36
N HIS A 141 19.62 -5.39 -11.14
CA HIS A 141 19.92 -3.96 -10.97
C HIS A 141 19.35 -3.43 -9.65
N LEU A 142 18.10 -3.80 -9.32
CA LEU A 142 17.47 -3.44 -8.04
C LEU A 142 18.25 -4.03 -6.85
N HIS A 143 18.67 -5.30 -6.94
CA HIS A 143 19.47 -5.97 -5.90
C HIS A 143 20.85 -5.35 -5.73
N LYS A 144 21.52 -4.98 -6.83
CA LYS A 144 22.81 -4.28 -6.78
C LYS A 144 22.69 -2.98 -5.98
N ALA A 145 21.57 -2.29 -6.13
CA ALA A 145 21.29 -1.05 -5.45
C ALA A 145 20.91 -1.27 -3.97
N SER A 146 20.08 -2.29 -3.67
CA SER A 146 19.77 -2.75 -2.31
C SER A 146 19.45 -4.25 -2.24
N PRO A 147 20.26 -5.07 -1.52
CA PRO A 147 20.05 -6.51 -1.43
C PRO A 147 18.74 -6.93 -0.73
N SER A 148 18.13 -6.06 0.08
CA SER A 148 16.92 -6.38 0.86
C SER A 148 15.63 -6.35 0.03
N PHE A 149 15.63 -5.69 -1.13
CA PHE A 149 14.43 -5.45 -1.94
C PHE A 149 13.74 -6.73 -2.40
N ILE A 150 14.51 -7.71 -2.90
CA ILE A 150 13.93 -8.96 -3.44
C ILE A 150 13.22 -9.76 -2.34
N ARG A 151 13.74 -9.73 -1.10
CA ARG A 151 13.13 -10.43 0.03
C ARG A 151 11.70 -9.97 0.27
N GLN A 152 11.49 -8.66 0.21
CA GLN A 152 10.22 -8.02 0.53
C GLN A 152 9.17 -8.17 -0.58
N LEU A 153 9.55 -8.64 -1.78
CA LEU A 153 8.57 -9.01 -2.83
C LEU A 153 7.82 -10.31 -2.49
N ALA A 154 8.31 -11.14 -1.57
CA ALA A 154 7.81 -12.50 -1.33
C ALA A 154 7.17 -12.72 0.07
N GLU A 155 7.28 -11.75 0.99
CA GLU A 155 6.81 -11.88 2.38
C GLU A 155 5.30 -11.52 2.48
N GLU A 156 4.43 -12.54 2.55
CA GLU A 156 3.00 -12.39 2.88
C GLU A 156 2.77 -12.34 4.41
N ASN A 157 1.67 -11.72 4.85
CA ASN A 157 1.29 -11.61 6.27
C ASN A 157 2.36 -10.98 7.19
N ASP A 158 3.26 -10.18 6.62
CA ASP A 158 4.25 -9.45 7.39
C ASP A 158 3.65 -8.11 7.84
N VAL A 159 3.68 -7.87 9.15
CA VAL A 159 3.24 -6.61 9.81
C VAL A 159 4.09 -5.42 9.35
N TRP A 160 5.17 -5.64 8.60
CA TRP A 160 6.12 -4.62 8.17
C TRP A 160 6.30 -4.53 6.65
N SER A 161 5.68 -5.41 5.85
CA SER A 161 5.92 -5.48 4.40
C SER A 161 5.32 -4.33 3.60
N THR A 162 4.31 -3.63 4.10
CA THR A 162 3.65 -2.48 3.42
C THR A 162 4.04 -1.12 3.94
N ASP A 163 5.03 -1.06 4.82
CA ASP A 163 5.57 0.21 5.31
C ASP A 163 6.02 1.14 4.15
N LEU A 164 6.07 0.63 2.91
CA LEU A 164 6.54 1.29 1.72
C LEU A 164 5.63 0.95 0.51
N ARG A 165 4.65 1.80 0.20
CA ARG A 165 3.77 1.60 -0.97
C ARG A 165 4.35 2.22 -2.25
N VAL A 166 4.11 1.57 -3.39
CA VAL A 166 4.39 2.10 -4.74
C VAL A 166 3.76 3.50 -4.92
N TYR A 167 2.51 3.62 -4.46
CA TYR A 167 1.61 4.74 -4.77
C TYR A 167 1.46 5.77 -3.65
N TYR A 168 2.09 5.53 -2.49
CA TYR A 168 2.11 6.51 -1.42
C TYR A 168 3.31 6.23 -0.50
N PRO A 169 4.48 6.82 -0.77
CA PRO A 169 5.70 6.49 -0.07
C PRO A 169 5.63 7.16 1.29
N ARG A 170 6.09 6.48 2.33
CA ARG A 170 6.21 7.12 3.63
C ARG A 170 7.36 8.14 3.65
N LYS A 171 7.37 9.09 4.56
CA LYS A 171 8.43 10.11 4.76
C LYS A 171 9.28 9.84 6.01
N ASP A 172 8.88 8.93 6.89
CA ASP A 172 9.59 8.62 8.14
C ASP A 172 10.62 7.53 8.06
N PHE A 173 10.62 6.78 6.98
CA PHE A 173 11.69 5.85 6.72
C PHE A 173 12.79 6.59 5.95
N ALA A 174 14.03 6.59 6.45
CA ALA A 174 15.14 7.30 5.79
C ALA A 174 15.45 6.78 4.37
N PHE A 175 14.88 5.62 3.99
CA PHE A 175 15.03 4.99 2.68
C PHE A 175 13.67 4.78 1.98
N SER A 176 12.59 5.41 2.44
CA SER A 176 11.26 5.16 1.86
C SER A 176 11.15 5.60 0.42
N GLU A 177 11.65 6.79 0.09
CA GLU A 177 11.66 7.29 -1.28
C GLU A 177 12.53 6.42 -2.19
N GLU A 178 13.64 5.92 -1.66
CA GLU A 178 14.52 5.00 -2.38
C GLU A 178 13.79 3.68 -2.67
N TYR A 179 13.15 3.11 -1.66
CA TYR A 179 12.45 1.84 -1.78
C TYR A 179 11.17 1.92 -2.62
N ALA A 180 10.37 2.97 -2.42
CA ALA A 180 9.23 3.27 -3.27
C ALA A 180 9.69 3.58 -4.69
N GLY A 181 10.88 4.16 -4.87
CA GLY A 181 11.54 4.29 -6.17
C GLY A 181 11.84 2.93 -6.80
N TYR A 182 12.35 1.95 -6.04
CA TYR A 182 12.58 0.59 -6.55
C TYR A 182 11.29 -0.14 -6.92
N LEU A 183 10.23 0.01 -6.10
CA LEU A 183 8.91 -0.53 -6.42
C LEU A 183 8.30 0.15 -7.66
N SER A 184 8.36 1.48 -7.73
CA SER A 184 7.88 2.26 -8.87
C SER A 184 8.64 1.91 -10.15
N GLU A 185 9.95 1.67 -10.04
CA GLU A 185 10.77 1.16 -11.13
C GLU A 185 10.27 -0.19 -11.63
N LEU A 186 10.05 -1.14 -10.72
CA LEU A 186 9.58 -2.47 -11.03
C LEU A 186 8.22 -2.43 -11.75
N TYR A 187 7.26 -1.69 -11.21
CA TYR A 187 5.93 -1.52 -11.81
C TYR A 187 5.98 -0.81 -13.15
N ALA A 188 6.63 0.36 -13.23
CA ALA A 188 6.68 1.14 -14.46
C ALA A 188 7.36 0.37 -15.60
N ASN A 189 8.45 -0.35 -15.34
CA ASN A 189 9.13 -1.13 -16.38
C ASN A 189 8.28 -2.33 -16.85
N MET A 190 7.75 -3.12 -15.91
CA MET A 190 7.01 -4.36 -16.25
C MET A 190 5.64 -4.07 -16.86
N LEU A 191 4.99 -2.96 -16.51
CA LEU A 191 3.68 -2.57 -17.02
C LEU A 191 3.71 -1.74 -18.30
N PHE A 192 4.83 -1.12 -18.66
CA PHE A 192 4.88 -0.10 -19.72
C PHE A 192 4.23 -0.53 -21.04
N HIS A 193 4.56 -1.74 -21.52
CA HIS A 193 4.03 -2.30 -22.77
C HIS A 193 2.80 -3.21 -22.56
N GLN A 194 2.30 -3.34 -21.34
CA GLN A 194 1.15 -4.19 -21.05
C GLN A 194 -0.15 -3.55 -21.54
N PRO A 195 -1.17 -4.35 -21.92
CA PRO A 195 -2.49 -3.83 -22.26
C PRO A 195 -3.11 -3.01 -21.13
N ALA A 196 -3.88 -1.98 -21.48
CA ALA A 196 -4.52 -1.09 -20.50
C ALA A 196 -5.36 -1.85 -19.46
N LYS A 197 -6.08 -2.90 -19.86
CA LYS A 197 -6.86 -3.74 -18.94
C LYS A 197 -6.00 -4.40 -17.85
N ILE A 198 -4.79 -4.87 -18.19
CA ILE A 198 -3.86 -5.52 -17.26
C ILE A 198 -3.24 -4.48 -16.32
N ARG A 199 -2.82 -3.32 -16.87
CA ARG A 199 -2.28 -2.22 -16.05
C ARG A 199 -3.31 -1.76 -15.03
N ARG A 200 -4.55 -1.55 -15.48
CA ARG A 200 -5.69 -1.17 -14.64
C ARG A 200 -5.93 -2.18 -13.52
N LEU A 201 -6.05 -3.46 -13.87
CA LEU A 201 -6.28 -4.51 -12.87
C LEU A 201 -5.16 -4.55 -11.84
N ILE A 202 -3.88 -4.58 -12.25
CA ILE A 202 -2.76 -4.63 -11.31
C ILE A 202 -2.72 -3.42 -10.38
N LYS A 203 -2.94 -2.21 -10.92
CA LYS A 203 -2.94 -0.96 -10.13
C LYS A 203 -4.09 -0.89 -9.12
N CYS A 204 -5.20 -1.60 -9.38
CA CYS A 204 -6.38 -1.61 -8.53
C CYS A 204 -6.62 -2.95 -7.80
N LEU A 205 -5.66 -3.88 -7.84
CA LEU A 205 -5.88 -5.26 -7.38
C LEU A 205 -6.17 -5.34 -5.87
N ASP A 206 -5.58 -4.45 -5.09
CA ASP A 206 -5.85 -4.31 -3.66
C ASP A 206 -7.34 -3.96 -3.40
N VAL A 207 -7.87 -2.97 -4.13
CA VAL A 207 -9.29 -2.59 -4.10
C VAL A 207 -10.16 -3.76 -4.59
N CYS A 208 -9.75 -4.46 -5.65
CA CYS A 208 -10.45 -5.66 -6.13
C CYS A 208 -10.62 -6.68 -5.01
N ILE A 209 -9.53 -7.02 -4.33
CA ILE A 209 -9.53 -8.00 -3.25
C ILE A 209 -10.45 -7.53 -2.12
N GLU A 210 -10.33 -6.27 -1.69
CA GLU A 210 -11.18 -5.72 -0.63
C GLU A 210 -12.69 -5.83 -0.96
N LYS A 211 -13.08 -5.43 -2.16
CA LYS A 211 -14.49 -5.47 -2.60
C LYS A 211 -15.00 -6.90 -2.75
N LEU A 212 -14.19 -7.79 -3.31
CA LEU A 212 -14.54 -9.21 -3.43
C LEU A 212 -14.70 -9.87 -2.06
N ILE A 213 -13.85 -9.55 -1.08
CA ILE A 213 -13.98 -10.05 0.29
C ILE A 213 -15.31 -9.58 0.90
N LYS A 214 -15.61 -8.28 0.79
CA LYS A 214 -16.83 -7.67 1.35
C LYS A 214 -18.12 -8.31 0.82
N HIS A 215 -18.13 -8.69 -0.46
CA HIS A 215 -19.34 -9.18 -1.15
C HIS A 215 -19.27 -10.66 -1.53
N SER A 216 -18.31 -11.40 -1.01
CA SER A 216 -17.97 -12.79 -1.31
C SER A 216 -19.09 -13.82 -1.14
N ASP A 217 -20.07 -13.53 -0.28
CA ASP A 217 -21.23 -14.38 -0.02
C ASP A 217 -22.48 -13.97 -0.80
N SER A 218 -22.41 -12.88 -1.57
CA SER A 218 -23.52 -12.51 -2.44
C SER A 218 -23.70 -13.55 -3.56
N ASP A 219 -24.95 -13.84 -3.93
CA ASP A 219 -25.28 -14.71 -5.07
C ASP A 219 -24.65 -14.22 -6.39
N TRP A 220 -24.30 -12.94 -6.43
CA TRP A 220 -23.65 -12.32 -7.56
C TRP A 220 -22.15 -12.61 -7.62
N ILE A 221 -21.39 -12.48 -6.52
CA ILE A 221 -19.93 -12.66 -6.52
C ILE A 221 -19.50 -14.09 -6.19
N ALA A 222 -20.26 -14.80 -5.34
CA ALA A 222 -19.92 -16.15 -4.92
C ALA A 222 -19.67 -17.15 -6.08
N PRO A 223 -20.39 -17.10 -7.22
CA PRO A 223 -20.10 -17.96 -8.37
C PRO A 223 -18.71 -17.72 -8.98
N PHE A 224 -18.30 -16.46 -9.13
CA PHE A 224 -17.00 -16.10 -9.73
C PHE A 224 -15.85 -16.63 -8.88
N LEU A 225 -15.96 -16.51 -7.55
CA LEU A 225 -14.92 -16.97 -6.62
C LEU A 225 -14.66 -18.48 -6.66
N LYS A 226 -15.56 -19.28 -7.25
CA LYS A 226 -15.39 -20.74 -7.42
C LYS A 226 -14.67 -21.12 -8.72
N HIS A 227 -14.65 -20.25 -9.72
CA HIS A 227 -14.04 -20.55 -11.01
C HIS A 227 -12.50 -20.52 -10.93
N ARG A 228 -11.86 -21.42 -11.68
CA ARG A 228 -10.40 -21.56 -11.76
C ARG A 228 -10.01 -21.84 -13.22
N THR A 229 -9.07 -21.06 -13.77
CA THR A 229 -8.60 -21.22 -15.16
C THR A 229 -7.13 -21.64 -15.28
N GLN A 230 -6.45 -21.88 -14.16
CA GLN A 230 -4.99 -21.98 -14.04
C GLN A 230 -4.31 -20.61 -14.23
N ASP A 231 -3.34 -20.32 -13.36
CA ASP A 231 -2.55 -19.11 -13.44
C ASP A 231 -1.43 -19.24 -14.49
N THR A 232 -1.79 -18.90 -15.72
CA THR A 232 -0.91 -18.85 -16.88
C THR A 232 -0.24 -17.49 -17.09
N ASP A 233 -0.28 -16.58 -16.13
CA ASP A 233 0.37 -15.26 -16.28
C ASP A 233 1.89 -15.40 -16.51
N SER A 234 2.48 -14.43 -17.20
CA SER A 234 3.95 -14.35 -17.31
C SER A 234 4.60 -14.11 -15.94
N PRO A 235 5.87 -14.50 -15.74
CA PRO A 235 6.62 -14.23 -14.52
C PRO A 235 6.55 -12.78 -14.04
N SER A 236 6.68 -11.80 -14.93
CA SER A 236 6.56 -10.37 -14.62
C SER A 236 5.21 -10.01 -14.01
N LEU A 237 4.11 -10.47 -14.62
CA LEU A 237 2.76 -10.25 -14.15
C LEU A 237 2.47 -10.95 -12.82
N LYS A 238 3.04 -12.16 -12.61
CA LYS A 238 2.99 -12.83 -11.30
C LYS A 238 3.70 -12.02 -10.22
N ILE A 239 4.92 -11.52 -10.48
CA ILE A 239 5.63 -10.67 -9.50
C ILE A 239 4.77 -9.48 -9.06
N LEU A 240 4.13 -8.78 -10.00
CA LEU A 240 3.26 -7.65 -9.69
C LEU A 240 1.99 -8.07 -8.93
N LYS A 241 1.31 -9.13 -9.40
CA LYS A 241 0.08 -9.67 -8.77
C LYS A 241 0.32 -10.07 -7.32
N TYR A 242 1.37 -10.85 -7.05
CA TYR A 242 1.66 -11.34 -5.70
C TYR A 242 2.20 -10.23 -4.78
N ASN A 243 2.86 -9.21 -5.32
CA ASN A 243 3.22 -8.03 -4.53
C ASN A 243 1.96 -7.30 -4.00
N GLN A 244 0.89 -7.20 -4.81
CA GLN A 244 -0.38 -6.64 -4.35
C GLN A 244 -1.09 -7.55 -3.32
N VAL A 245 -1.04 -8.88 -3.51
CA VAL A 245 -1.56 -9.82 -2.51
C VAL A 245 -0.84 -9.68 -1.17
N ALA A 246 0.49 -9.60 -1.19
CA ALA A 246 1.29 -9.36 0.02
C ALA A 246 0.84 -8.05 0.71
N SER A 247 0.61 -6.99 -0.07
CA SER A 247 0.08 -5.71 0.42
C SER A 247 -1.28 -5.86 1.12
N THR A 248 -2.21 -6.64 0.55
CA THR A 248 -3.51 -6.85 1.19
C THR A 248 -3.41 -7.69 2.47
N THR A 249 -2.58 -8.74 2.49
CA THR A 249 -2.43 -9.61 3.66
C THR A 249 -1.77 -8.92 4.86
N HIS A 250 -1.01 -7.85 4.63
CA HIS A 250 -0.44 -7.04 5.71
C HIS A 250 -1.50 -6.47 6.65
N PHE A 251 -2.62 -5.95 6.14
CA PHE A 251 -3.67 -5.40 6.99
C PHE A 251 -4.31 -6.46 7.90
N MET A 252 -4.35 -7.72 7.45
CA MET A 252 -4.77 -8.84 8.29
C MET A 252 -3.77 -9.07 9.42
N ALA A 253 -2.48 -9.00 9.12
CA ALA A 253 -1.41 -9.12 10.10
C ALA A 253 -1.45 -7.97 11.12
N LEU A 254 -1.63 -6.71 10.67
CA LEU A 254 -1.84 -5.55 11.54
C LEU A 254 -3.04 -5.71 12.47
N ASN A 255 -4.19 -6.11 11.91
CA ASN A 255 -5.41 -6.35 12.67
C ASN A 255 -5.17 -7.36 13.79
N LYS A 256 -4.60 -8.51 13.46
CA LYS A 256 -4.27 -9.56 14.43
C LYS A 256 -3.28 -9.06 15.50
N TYR A 257 -2.28 -8.28 15.11
CA TYR A 257 -1.29 -7.73 16.03
C TYR A 257 -1.88 -6.68 16.99
N MET A 258 -2.83 -5.87 16.51
CA MET A 258 -3.39 -4.72 17.24
C MET A 258 -4.65 -5.02 18.05
N GLN A 259 -5.36 -6.11 17.75
CA GLN A 259 -6.68 -6.40 18.32
C GLN A 259 -6.71 -6.31 19.86
N ASN A 260 -5.70 -6.84 20.54
CA ASN A 260 -5.64 -6.84 22.00
C ASN A 260 -5.16 -5.50 22.60
N LYS A 261 -4.70 -4.56 21.77
CA LYS A 261 -4.17 -3.26 22.20
C LYS A 261 -5.20 -2.14 22.08
N VAL A 262 -6.20 -2.29 21.21
CA VAL A 262 -7.19 -1.23 20.98
C VAL A 262 -8.26 -1.14 22.07
N SER A 263 -8.46 -2.22 22.85
CA SER A 263 -9.55 -2.34 23.82
C SER A 263 -9.19 -1.89 25.24
N TYR A 264 -8.00 -1.33 25.47
CA TYR A 264 -7.58 -0.88 26.80
C TYR A 264 -8.55 0.14 27.41
N THR A 265 -8.69 0.10 28.73
CA THR A 265 -9.58 0.99 29.47
C THR A 265 -9.00 2.40 29.55
N PHE A 266 -9.89 3.40 29.51
CA PHE A 266 -9.56 4.81 29.72
C PHE A 266 -10.69 5.47 30.52
N ALA A 267 -10.37 6.57 31.21
CA ALA A 267 -11.31 7.34 32.01
C ALA A 267 -11.52 8.74 31.38
N PRO A 268 -12.65 9.42 31.67
CA PRO A 268 -12.89 10.80 31.23
C PRO A 268 -11.89 11.82 31.79
N THR A 269 -11.11 11.44 32.81
CA THR A 269 -10.09 12.26 33.47
C THR A 269 -8.68 12.02 32.94
N SER A 270 -8.45 11.01 32.11
CA SER A 270 -7.11 10.59 31.69
C SER A 270 -6.32 11.68 30.97
N TYR A 271 -6.99 12.55 30.21
CA TYR A 271 -6.36 13.72 29.59
C TYR A 271 -5.89 14.74 30.65
N ALA A 272 -6.75 15.08 31.62
CA ALA A 272 -6.40 16.01 32.69
C ALA A 272 -5.28 15.45 33.59
N GLU A 273 -5.27 14.14 33.81
CA GLU A 273 -4.20 13.44 34.52
C GLU A 273 -2.86 13.56 33.77
N LEU A 274 -2.87 13.45 32.43
CA LEU A 274 -1.68 13.66 31.61
C LEU A 274 -1.18 15.12 31.70
N GLU A 275 -2.08 16.10 31.61
CA GLU A 275 -1.72 17.53 31.78
C GLU A 275 -1.14 17.84 33.16
N ALA A 276 -1.65 17.17 34.21
CA ALA A 276 -1.11 17.31 35.56
C ALA A 276 0.28 16.66 35.67
N ASN A 277 0.47 15.48 35.06
CA ASN A 277 1.74 14.75 35.06
C ASN A 277 2.86 15.56 34.39
N GLU A 278 2.58 16.25 33.29
CA GLU A 278 3.53 17.11 32.59
C GLU A 278 4.08 18.27 33.43
N LYS A 279 3.29 18.72 34.41
CA LYS A 279 3.67 19.81 35.32
C LYS A 279 4.41 19.30 36.55
N ASP A 280 4.44 17.98 36.77
CA ASP A 280 5.11 17.34 37.90
C ASP A 280 6.54 16.91 37.50
N PRO A 281 7.60 17.52 38.06
CA PRO A 281 8.98 17.13 37.78
C PRO A 281 9.33 15.69 38.19
N SER A 282 8.54 15.08 39.08
CA SER A 282 8.67 13.69 39.51
C SER A 282 7.78 12.71 38.72
N GLY A 283 6.96 13.25 37.81
CA GLY A 283 6.04 12.51 36.95
C GLY A 283 6.73 11.66 35.88
N LEU A 284 5.90 10.85 35.22
CA LEU A 284 6.32 9.99 34.12
C LEU A 284 6.69 10.86 32.91
N GLN A 285 7.92 10.77 32.46
CA GLN A 285 8.38 11.54 31.29
C GLN A 285 7.82 10.94 29.99
N ILE A 286 6.74 11.56 29.49
CA ILE A 286 6.09 11.22 28.22
C ILE A 286 6.59 12.20 27.15
N VAL A 287 6.91 11.68 25.95
CA VAL A 287 7.61 12.45 24.90
C VAL A 287 6.72 13.53 24.27
N ALA A 288 5.45 13.21 24.05
CA ALA A 288 4.44 14.13 23.53
C ALA A 288 3.67 14.82 24.66
N THR A 289 3.31 16.08 24.45
CA THR A 289 2.48 16.84 25.39
C THR A 289 0.99 16.51 25.24
N ALA A 290 0.18 16.83 26.25
CA ALA A 290 -1.25 16.57 26.28
C ALA A 290 -1.93 17.31 25.13
N GLN A 291 -1.53 18.55 24.87
CA GLN A 291 -2.01 19.29 23.71
C GLN A 291 -1.72 18.55 22.39
N GLN A 292 -0.56 17.91 22.23
CA GLN A 292 -0.25 17.10 21.05
C GLN A 292 -1.16 15.86 20.95
N TYR A 293 -1.50 15.21 22.07
CA TYR A 293 -2.52 14.15 22.09
C TYR A 293 -3.90 14.67 21.64
N LYS A 294 -4.30 15.87 22.08
CA LYS A 294 -5.57 16.49 21.68
C LYS A 294 -5.60 16.86 20.19
N LEU A 295 -4.50 17.39 19.66
CA LEU A 295 -4.36 17.65 18.21
C LEU A 295 -4.44 16.34 17.41
N VAL A 296 -3.77 15.26 17.85
CA VAL A 296 -3.86 13.96 17.18
C VAL A 296 -5.25 13.34 17.28
N ALA A 297 -5.97 13.55 18.39
CA ALA A 297 -7.37 13.16 18.50
C ALA A 297 -8.24 13.86 17.44
N ALA A 298 -8.04 15.17 17.23
CA ALA A 298 -8.70 15.92 16.17
C ALA A 298 -8.32 15.40 14.76
N LEU A 299 -7.05 15.05 14.52
CA LEU A 299 -6.62 14.42 13.26
C LEU A 299 -7.34 13.08 13.02
N CYS A 300 -7.56 12.28 14.07
CA CYS A 300 -8.30 11.02 13.96
C CYS A 300 -9.78 11.25 13.62
N MET A 301 -10.40 12.31 14.15
CA MET A 301 -11.76 12.70 13.76
C MET A 301 -11.81 13.17 12.30
N ARG A 302 -10.83 13.98 11.88
CA ARG A 302 -10.73 14.41 10.49
C ARG A 302 -10.55 13.22 9.54
N LEU A 303 -9.71 12.24 9.88
CA LEU A 303 -9.46 11.05 9.06
C LEU A 303 -10.74 10.24 8.79
N ALA A 304 -11.67 10.23 9.73
CA ALA A 304 -12.94 9.52 9.59
C ALA A 304 -13.97 10.23 8.69
N LEU A 305 -13.69 11.45 8.24
CA LEU A 305 -14.61 12.27 7.46
C LEU A 305 -14.20 12.29 5.98
N PRO A 306 -15.15 12.20 5.04
CA PRO A 306 -14.85 12.15 3.61
C PRO A 306 -14.33 13.48 3.07
N ASN A 307 -14.93 14.60 3.49
CA ASN A 307 -14.57 15.94 3.00
C ASN A 307 -14.21 16.88 4.15
N PRO A 308 -13.43 17.94 3.89
CA PRO A 308 -13.13 18.98 4.88
C PRO A 308 -14.39 19.57 5.52
N LEU A 309 -14.26 20.02 6.76
CA LEU A 309 -15.36 20.68 7.49
C LEU A 309 -15.20 22.20 7.44
N CYS A 310 -16.33 22.89 7.34
CA CYS A 310 -16.44 24.32 7.55
C CYS A 310 -17.38 24.59 8.72
N GLU A 311 -17.04 25.54 9.58
CA GLU A 311 -17.94 25.95 10.65
C GLU A 311 -19.01 26.91 10.10
N VAL A 312 -20.27 26.55 10.31
CA VAL A 312 -21.44 27.35 9.92
C VAL A 312 -22.47 27.27 11.05
N ASN A 313 -22.84 28.43 11.62
CA ASN A 313 -23.89 28.56 12.63
C ASN A 313 -23.75 27.57 13.83
N GLY A 314 -22.53 27.43 14.38
CA GLY A 314 -22.26 26.55 15.53
C GLY A 314 -22.29 25.06 15.20
N SER A 315 -22.18 24.71 13.91
CA SER A 315 -22.05 23.33 13.44
C SER A 315 -20.91 23.20 12.42
N TRP A 316 -20.24 22.06 12.43
CA TRP A 316 -19.33 21.63 11.39
C TRP A 316 -20.12 21.01 10.24
N VAL A 317 -19.94 21.56 9.04
CA VAL A 317 -20.65 21.14 7.83
C VAL A 317 -19.63 20.67 6.81
N SER A 318 -19.92 19.55 6.16
CA SER A 318 -19.12 18.96 5.10
C SER A 318 -20.04 18.44 3.99
N GLU A 319 -19.64 18.63 2.74
CA GLU A 319 -20.46 18.26 1.58
C GLU A 319 -20.82 16.77 1.63
N GLY A 320 -22.12 16.47 1.48
CA GLY A 320 -22.64 15.09 1.48
C GLY A 320 -22.73 14.43 2.86
N THR A 321 -22.61 15.18 3.95
CA THR A 321 -22.75 14.65 5.33
C THR A 321 -23.68 15.53 6.18
N ASP A 322 -24.32 14.92 7.19
CA ASP A 322 -25.16 15.66 8.13
C ASP A 322 -24.30 16.61 8.98
N PRO A 323 -24.77 17.84 9.25
CA PRO A 323 -24.08 18.78 10.13
C PRO A 323 -23.84 18.19 11.53
N ILE A 324 -22.65 18.44 12.08
CA ILE A 324 -22.25 18.00 13.42
C ILE A 324 -22.17 19.25 14.30
N LYS A 325 -22.92 19.31 15.42
CA LYS A 325 -22.81 20.47 16.32
C LYS A 325 -21.38 20.58 16.86
N CYS A 326 -20.85 21.79 17.03
CA CYS A 326 -19.49 21.98 17.52
C CYS A 326 -19.24 21.24 18.84
N ARG A 327 -20.21 21.29 19.77
CA ARG A 327 -20.15 20.56 21.04
C ARG A 327 -20.05 19.04 20.87
N ASP A 328 -20.74 18.46 19.91
CA ASP A 328 -20.71 17.00 19.67
C ASP A 328 -19.35 16.59 19.10
N MET A 329 -18.74 17.44 18.26
CA MET A 329 -17.37 17.24 17.79
C MET A 329 -16.34 17.37 18.92
N GLU A 330 -16.51 18.35 19.82
CA GLU A 330 -15.66 18.49 21.02
C GLU A 330 -15.71 17.22 21.89
N ILE A 331 -16.91 16.67 22.14
CA ILE A 331 -17.08 15.41 22.88
C ILE A 331 -16.33 14.27 22.19
N CYS A 332 -16.40 14.17 20.86
CA CYS A 332 -15.67 13.16 20.11
C CYS A 332 -14.16 13.29 20.29
N ILE A 333 -13.62 14.51 20.13
CA ILE A 333 -12.19 14.79 20.28
C ILE A 333 -11.73 14.50 21.71
N ASP A 334 -12.46 14.96 22.73
CA ASP A 334 -12.11 14.75 24.13
C ASP A 334 -12.17 13.28 24.54
N THR A 335 -13.13 12.51 23.99
CA THR A 335 -13.22 11.06 24.20
C THR A 335 -11.96 10.36 23.67
N VAL A 336 -11.54 10.71 22.45
CA VAL A 336 -10.36 10.12 21.83
C VAL A 336 -9.09 10.58 22.53
N ALA A 337 -8.99 11.86 22.93
CA ALA A 337 -7.86 12.40 23.66
C ALA A 337 -7.67 11.69 25.01
N ASN A 338 -8.76 11.46 25.76
CA ASN A 338 -8.75 10.68 26.99
C ASN A 338 -8.27 9.23 26.76
N SER A 339 -8.72 8.60 25.69
CA SER A 339 -8.28 7.25 25.31
C SER A 339 -6.77 7.19 25.05
N LEU A 340 -6.25 8.12 24.24
CA LEU A 340 -4.82 8.14 23.91
C LEU A 340 -3.94 8.56 25.11
N ALA A 341 -4.44 9.48 25.95
CA ALA A 341 -3.75 9.89 27.17
C ALA A 341 -3.65 8.74 28.18
N ALA A 342 -4.71 7.95 28.34
CA ALA A 342 -4.68 6.74 29.17
C ALA A 342 -3.62 5.74 28.67
N ASP A 343 -3.51 5.55 27.36
CA ASP A 343 -2.50 4.66 26.78
C ASP A 343 -1.08 5.16 27.06
N ALA A 344 -0.88 6.49 27.06
CA ALA A 344 0.39 7.12 27.38
C ALA A 344 0.77 6.96 28.87
N LEU A 345 -0.17 7.25 29.77
CA LEU A 345 -0.01 7.11 31.22
C LEU A 345 0.28 5.65 31.62
N ASN A 346 -0.35 4.70 30.93
CA ASN A 346 -0.11 3.27 31.10
C ASN A 346 1.15 2.76 30.37
N GLN A 347 1.91 3.64 29.72
CA GLN A 347 3.12 3.31 28.97
C GLN A 347 2.91 2.20 27.94
N LEU A 348 1.79 2.25 27.20
CA LEU A 348 1.50 1.26 26.18
C LEU A 348 2.68 1.11 25.21
N ARG A 349 3.19 -0.12 25.11
CA ARG A 349 4.22 -0.49 24.16
C ARG A 349 3.61 -1.23 22.98
N ILE A 350 3.87 -0.68 21.80
CA ILE A 350 3.67 -1.34 20.52
C ILE A 350 5.08 -1.65 20.04
N GLU A 351 5.49 -2.90 20.24
CA GLU A 351 6.83 -3.36 19.89
C GLU A 351 6.97 -3.44 18.37
N SER A 352 8.13 -3.07 17.87
CA SER A 352 8.54 -3.25 16.48
C SER A 352 9.90 -3.93 16.49
N ASP A 353 9.90 -5.25 16.38
CA ASP A 353 11.13 -6.01 16.25
C ASP A 353 11.58 -5.97 14.79
N GLY A 354 12.65 -5.21 14.54
CA GLY A 354 13.61 -5.52 13.48
C GLY A 354 13.20 -5.17 12.05
N THR A 355 13.27 -3.88 11.68
CA THR A 355 13.61 -3.53 10.30
C THR A 355 15.13 -3.57 10.12
N LYS A 356 15.62 -4.33 9.12
CA LYS A 356 17.06 -4.48 8.78
C LYS A 356 17.78 -3.16 8.43
N SER A 357 17.08 -2.02 8.46
CA SER A 357 17.59 -0.68 8.17
C SER A 357 17.71 0.24 9.39
N GLY A 358 17.38 -0.24 10.59
CA GLY A 358 17.90 0.30 11.86
C GLY A 358 17.90 1.83 12.04
N LYS A 359 16.74 2.48 11.93
CA LYS A 359 16.48 3.71 12.70
C LYS A 359 15.32 3.40 13.62
N ARG A 360 15.51 3.73 14.92
CA ARG A 360 14.54 3.51 16.01
C ARG A 360 13.14 3.90 15.54
N ASP A 361 12.22 2.96 15.56
CA ASP A 361 10.81 3.27 15.57
C ASP A 361 10.57 4.27 16.70
N THR A 362 10.07 5.45 16.35
CA THR A 362 9.61 6.42 17.33
C THR A 362 8.50 5.74 18.12
N SER A 363 8.61 5.67 19.45
CA SER A 363 7.53 5.16 20.32
C SER A 363 6.18 5.79 19.94
N LEU A 364 5.05 5.17 20.30
CA LEU A 364 3.72 5.74 20.02
C LEU A 364 3.62 7.22 20.43
N SER A 365 4.19 7.58 21.59
CA SER A 365 4.26 8.98 22.04
C SER A 365 5.12 9.85 21.12
N ALA A 366 6.28 9.38 20.67
CA ALA A 366 7.09 10.13 19.70
C ALA A 366 6.40 10.24 18.31
N ALA A 367 5.63 9.23 17.90
CA ALA A 367 4.79 9.29 16.70
C ALA A 367 3.68 10.34 16.84
N ILE A 368 3.03 10.42 18.00
CA ILE A 368 2.01 11.45 18.31
C ILE A 368 2.61 12.85 18.26
N LYS A 369 3.78 13.05 18.87
CA LYS A 369 4.51 14.33 18.79
C LYS A 369 4.75 14.74 17.34
N LYS A 370 5.32 13.83 16.55
CA LYS A 370 5.66 14.09 15.16
C LYS A 370 4.43 14.33 14.27
N LEU A 371 3.35 13.58 14.49
CA LEU A 371 2.06 13.80 13.84
C LEU A 371 1.48 15.17 14.14
N ALA A 372 1.52 15.58 15.40
CA ALA A 372 1.05 16.90 15.80
C ALA A 372 1.92 17.99 15.14
N GLU A 373 3.24 17.85 15.15
CA GLU A 373 4.17 18.84 14.58
C GLU A 373 4.08 19.01 13.04
N GLN A 374 3.76 17.94 12.30
CA GLN A 374 3.68 17.98 10.82
C GLN A 374 2.31 18.45 10.29
N ASN A 375 1.29 18.51 11.13
CA ASN A 375 -0.07 18.93 10.77
C ASN A 375 -0.40 20.31 11.38
N PRO A 376 -1.55 20.93 11.08
CA PRO A 376 -1.93 22.20 11.69
C PRO A 376 -1.96 22.13 13.22
N GLN A 377 -1.63 23.26 13.88
CA GLN A 377 -1.44 23.33 15.33
C GLN A 377 -2.71 23.72 16.10
N THR A 378 -3.86 23.83 15.42
CA THR A 378 -5.17 24.15 16.01
C THR A 378 -6.21 23.12 15.58
N ILE A 379 -7.23 22.89 16.40
CA ILE A 379 -8.30 21.91 16.09
C ILE A 379 -9.10 22.40 14.87
N GLU A 380 -9.40 23.69 14.82
CA GLU A 380 -10.19 24.31 13.76
C GLU A 380 -9.51 24.18 12.40
N ASP A 381 -8.19 24.39 12.33
CA ASP A 381 -7.44 24.24 11.09
C ASP A 381 -7.32 22.76 10.70
N ILE A 382 -7.14 21.85 11.67
CA ILE A 382 -7.14 20.40 11.43
C ILE A 382 -8.45 19.95 10.77
N LEU A 383 -9.60 20.41 11.25
CA LEU A 383 -10.90 19.99 10.69
C LEU A 383 -11.14 20.51 9.26
N LYS A 384 -10.43 21.57 8.85
CA LYS A 384 -10.53 22.19 7.52
C LYS A 384 -9.59 21.62 6.45
N ILE A 385 -8.63 20.75 6.81
CA ILE A 385 -7.67 20.22 5.83
C ILE A 385 -8.32 19.19 4.87
N GLY A 386 -7.76 19.07 3.66
CA GLY A 386 -8.12 18.03 2.68
C GLY A 386 -7.86 16.61 3.17
N SER A 387 -6.68 16.38 3.73
CA SER A 387 -6.28 15.10 4.31
C SER A 387 -5.21 15.35 5.39
N PRO A 388 -5.26 14.66 6.54
CA PRO A 388 -4.13 14.61 7.47
C PRO A 388 -2.86 14.07 6.80
N ASP A 389 -1.70 14.64 7.13
CA ASP A 389 -0.40 14.08 6.74
C ASP A 389 0.03 13.04 7.79
N PHE A 390 0.01 11.77 7.38
CA PHE A 390 0.51 10.62 8.15
C PHE A 390 1.82 10.07 7.58
N ALA A 391 2.38 10.69 6.53
CA ALA A 391 3.49 10.14 5.79
C ALA A 391 4.71 9.92 6.69
N SER A 392 4.91 10.76 7.70
CA SER A 392 6.06 10.64 8.59
C SER A 392 5.83 9.82 9.87
N ILE A 393 4.88 8.89 9.90
CA ILE A 393 4.82 7.89 10.97
C ILE A 393 4.62 6.45 10.47
N PRO A 394 5.03 5.44 11.27
CA PRO A 394 4.76 4.05 10.94
C PRO A 394 3.29 3.72 10.71
N GLU A 395 3.00 2.93 9.67
CA GLU A 395 1.65 2.46 9.34
C GLU A 395 1.03 1.72 10.52
N LEU A 396 1.86 0.99 11.26
CA LEU A 396 1.52 0.41 12.55
C LEU A 396 0.84 1.39 13.52
N TYR A 397 1.40 2.59 13.69
CA TYR A 397 0.87 3.58 14.63
C TYR A 397 -0.33 4.31 14.06
N SER A 398 -0.34 4.66 12.77
CA SER A 398 -1.51 5.30 12.14
C SER A 398 -2.72 4.37 12.17
N PHE A 399 -2.49 3.08 11.92
CA PHE A 399 -3.50 2.03 12.03
C PHE A 399 -4.01 1.89 13.47
N TYR A 400 -3.10 1.86 14.44
CA TYR A 400 -3.45 1.86 15.86
C TYR A 400 -4.33 3.05 16.24
N LEU A 401 -3.91 4.27 15.93
CA LEU A 401 -4.62 5.51 16.27
C LEU A 401 -6.04 5.52 15.69
N ARG A 402 -6.19 5.09 14.43
CA ARG A 402 -7.51 4.95 13.78
C ARG A 402 -8.40 3.96 14.55
N LYS A 403 -7.93 2.73 14.78
CA LYS A 403 -8.74 1.70 15.43
C LYS A 403 -9.04 2.00 16.90
N ARG A 404 -8.09 2.62 17.60
CA ARG A 404 -8.26 3.10 18.97
C ARG A 404 -9.32 4.19 19.06
N SER A 405 -9.34 5.11 18.10
CA SER A 405 -10.36 6.18 18.01
C SER A 405 -11.75 5.61 17.70
N GLU A 406 -11.86 4.68 16.75
CA GLU A 406 -13.11 3.96 16.46
C GLU A 406 -13.67 3.29 17.73
N TYR A 407 -12.81 2.60 18.50
CA TYR A 407 -13.19 1.95 19.76
C TYR A 407 -13.63 2.95 20.84
N ALA A 408 -12.89 4.05 21.02
CA ALA A 408 -13.18 5.05 22.04
C ALA A 408 -14.55 5.72 21.83
N LEU A 409 -14.87 6.11 20.59
CA LEU A 409 -16.17 6.68 20.24
C LEU A 409 -17.30 5.66 20.40
N ALA A 410 -17.08 4.41 20.00
CA ALA A 410 -18.06 3.36 20.19
C ALA A 410 -18.36 3.11 21.68
N LYS A 411 -17.36 3.28 22.55
CA LYS A 411 -17.54 3.20 24.00
C LYS A 411 -18.36 4.39 24.53
N ALA A 412 -18.04 5.61 24.13
CA ALA A 412 -18.83 6.80 24.51
C ALA A 412 -20.31 6.67 24.10
N ARG A 413 -20.58 6.19 22.88
CA ARG A 413 -21.95 5.87 22.42
C ARG A 413 -22.64 4.84 23.31
N SER A 414 -21.94 3.76 23.66
CA SER A 414 -22.51 2.69 24.50
C SER A 414 -22.83 3.13 25.93
N LEU A 415 -22.15 4.17 26.43
CA LEU A 415 -22.38 4.76 27.75
C LEU A 415 -23.44 5.87 27.73
N GLY A 416 -23.90 6.30 26.55
CA GLY A 416 -24.85 7.40 26.38
C GLY A 416 -24.21 8.79 26.39
N ASP A 417 -22.87 8.87 26.39
CA ASP A 417 -22.13 10.14 26.39
C ASP A 417 -22.14 10.84 25.02
N LEU A 418 -22.43 10.08 23.95
CA LEU A 418 -22.50 10.57 22.57
C LEU A 418 -23.71 9.98 21.85
N GLU A 419 -24.48 10.83 21.16
CA GLU A 419 -25.63 10.36 20.37
C GLU A 419 -25.20 9.44 19.21
N MET A 420 -26.05 8.44 18.90
CA MET A 420 -25.79 7.47 17.82
C MET A 420 -25.81 8.08 16.41
N SER A 421 -26.40 9.27 16.26
CA SER A 421 -26.47 10.06 15.03
C SER A 421 -25.14 10.76 14.72
N VAL A 422 -24.38 11.17 15.75
CA VAL A 422 -23.12 11.91 15.57
C VAL A 422 -22.09 11.01 14.89
N LEU A 423 -21.53 11.48 13.77
CA LEU A 423 -20.65 10.71 12.89
C LEU A 423 -21.29 9.38 12.45
N GLY A 424 -22.58 9.42 12.09
CA GLY A 424 -23.39 8.25 11.77
C GLY A 424 -22.90 7.42 10.58
N HIS A 425 -22.03 7.99 9.72
CA HIS A 425 -21.36 7.29 8.62
C HIS A 425 -20.22 6.37 9.08
N MET A 426 -19.74 6.49 10.32
CA MET A 426 -18.74 5.56 10.85
C MET A 426 -19.29 4.13 10.92
N PRO A 427 -18.51 3.12 10.50
CA PRO A 427 -19.01 1.77 10.29
C PRO A 427 -19.33 1.00 11.58
N HIS A 428 -18.66 1.30 12.69
CA HIS A 428 -18.79 0.56 13.94
C HIS A 428 -19.37 1.43 15.04
N ARG A 429 -20.51 0.99 15.58
CA ARG A 429 -21.28 1.75 16.57
C ARG A 429 -21.20 1.19 17.99
N THR A 430 -20.66 -0.02 18.15
CA THR A 430 -20.45 -0.66 19.46
C THR A 430 -18.98 -1.07 19.61
N PRO A 431 -18.43 -1.09 20.85
CA PRO A 431 -17.04 -1.53 21.07
C PRO A 431 -16.78 -2.93 20.51
N GLN A 432 -17.74 -3.84 20.69
CA GLN A 432 -17.68 -5.20 20.18
C GLN A 432 -17.57 -5.24 18.65
N ALA A 433 -18.33 -4.43 17.92
CA ALA A 433 -18.26 -4.36 16.46
C ALA A 433 -16.89 -3.86 15.94
N VAL A 434 -16.20 -3.01 16.70
CA VAL A 434 -14.82 -2.59 16.37
C VAL A 434 -13.85 -3.76 16.52
N ILE A 435 -13.97 -4.55 17.59
CA ILE A 435 -13.10 -5.72 17.82
C ILE A 435 -13.38 -6.82 16.78
N GLU A 436 -14.65 -7.03 16.43
CA GLU A 436 -15.05 -7.98 15.40
C GLU A 436 -14.54 -7.58 14.01
N SER A 437 -14.46 -6.28 13.70
CA SER A 437 -13.91 -5.82 12.42
C SER A 437 -12.41 -6.03 12.26
N MET A 438 -11.72 -6.31 13.37
CA MET A 438 -10.30 -6.68 13.37
C MET A 438 -10.09 -8.21 13.34
N LEU A 439 -11.16 -9.01 13.42
CA LEU A 439 -11.03 -10.46 13.26
C LEU A 439 -10.73 -10.80 11.79
N PRO A 440 -9.97 -11.88 11.52
CA PRO A 440 -9.76 -12.37 10.17
C PRO A 440 -11.10 -12.62 9.49
N ASN A 441 -11.31 -12.04 8.31
CA ASN A 441 -12.50 -12.33 7.51
C ASN A 441 -12.33 -13.73 6.88
N PRO A 442 -13.24 -14.69 7.15
CA PRO A 442 -13.13 -16.04 6.60
C PRO A 442 -13.17 -16.07 5.07
N ASN A 443 -13.75 -15.04 4.44
CA ASN A 443 -13.80 -14.92 2.99
C ASN A 443 -12.47 -14.45 2.36
N THR A 444 -11.51 -13.99 3.16
CA THR A 444 -10.21 -13.56 2.62
C THR A 444 -9.50 -14.72 1.94
N ASP A 445 -9.41 -15.88 2.59
CA ASP A 445 -8.72 -17.04 2.01
C ASP A 445 -9.38 -17.48 0.70
N LYS A 446 -10.72 -17.52 0.67
CA LYS A 446 -11.53 -17.81 -0.54
C LYS A 446 -11.20 -16.87 -1.71
N VAL A 447 -11.08 -15.57 -1.44
CA VAL A 447 -10.75 -14.56 -2.47
C VAL A 447 -9.28 -14.67 -2.89
N LEU A 448 -8.35 -14.84 -1.94
CA LEU A 448 -6.93 -15.00 -2.27
C LEU A 448 -6.68 -16.28 -3.08
N GLU A 449 -7.37 -17.38 -2.78
CA GLU A 449 -7.35 -18.59 -3.60
C GLU A 449 -7.88 -18.35 -5.02
N TYR A 450 -8.91 -17.50 -5.17
CA TYR A 450 -9.40 -17.09 -6.48
C TYR A 450 -8.35 -16.27 -7.25
N ILE A 451 -7.72 -15.28 -6.62
CA ILE A 451 -6.68 -14.46 -7.26
C ILE A 451 -5.46 -15.30 -7.65
N ARG A 452 -5.03 -16.22 -6.78
CA ARG A 452 -3.90 -17.14 -7.06
C ARG A 452 -4.24 -18.20 -8.11
N GLY A 453 -5.49 -18.63 -8.17
CA GLY A 453 -5.96 -19.70 -9.05
C GLY A 453 -6.33 -19.27 -10.46
N ASN A 454 -6.31 -17.97 -10.75
CA ASN A 454 -6.67 -17.40 -12.05
C ASN A 454 -5.57 -16.47 -12.58
N ASN A 455 -5.50 -16.37 -13.90
CA ASN A 455 -4.66 -15.39 -14.58
C ASN A 455 -5.32 -13.99 -14.57
N LEU A 456 -4.55 -12.95 -14.81
CA LEU A 456 -5.04 -11.57 -14.74
C LEU A 456 -6.11 -11.26 -15.79
N ASP A 457 -6.05 -11.88 -16.98
CA ASP A 457 -7.09 -11.73 -18.00
C ASP A 457 -8.44 -12.21 -17.48
N LYS A 458 -8.48 -13.41 -16.88
CA LYS A 458 -9.70 -13.97 -16.31
C LYS A 458 -10.26 -13.10 -15.18
N ILE A 459 -9.39 -12.63 -14.29
CA ILE A 459 -9.79 -11.75 -13.18
C ILE A 459 -10.35 -10.43 -13.75
N SER A 460 -9.70 -9.85 -14.76
CA SER A 460 -10.16 -8.62 -15.42
C SER A 460 -11.53 -8.82 -16.07
N ASP A 461 -11.72 -9.90 -16.82
CA ASP A 461 -12.97 -10.20 -17.50
C ASP A 461 -14.13 -10.42 -16.51
N ASP A 462 -13.87 -11.12 -15.40
CA ASP A 462 -14.85 -11.32 -14.33
C ASP A 462 -15.24 -10.00 -13.67
N ILE A 463 -14.26 -9.13 -13.38
CA ILE A 463 -14.52 -7.80 -12.81
C ILE A 463 -15.30 -6.94 -13.79
N GLU A 464 -14.90 -6.88 -15.06
CA GLU A 464 -15.60 -6.09 -16.08
C GLU A 464 -17.05 -6.54 -16.26
N ARG A 465 -17.31 -7.85 -16.14
CA ARG A 465 -18.67 -8.38 -16.14
C ARG A 465 -19.46 -7.93 -14.92
N LEU A 466 -18.88 -7.96 -13.72
CA LEU A 466 -19.52 -7.43 -12.51
C LEU A 466 -19.81 -5.92 -12.67
N GLU A 467 -18.89 -5.14 -13.21
CA GLU A 467 -19.10 -3.71 -13.44
C GLU A 467 -20.23 -3.45 -14.44
N HIS A 468 -20.30 -4.24 -15.51
CA HIS A 468 -21.36 -4.15 -16.50
C HIS A 468 -22.73 -4.50 -15.91
N ASP A 469 -22.82 -5.61 -15.17
CA ASP A 469 -24.05 -6.05 -14.52
C ASP A 469 -24.54 -4.99 -13.51
N LEU A 470 -23.63 -4.35 -12.75
CA LEU A 470 -23.99 -3.25 -11.84
C LEU A 470 -24.62 -2.08 -12.59
N LYS A 471 -23.95 -1.65 -13.67
CA LYS A 471 -24.39 -0.53 -14.47
C LYS A 471 -25.77 -0.79 -15.07
N MET A 472 -26.00 -2.01 -15.58
CA MET A 472 -27.29 -2.40 -16.15
C MET A 472 -28.39 -2.47 -15.10
N MET A 473 -28.09 -2.92 -13.88
CA MET A 473 -29.03 -2.89 -12.75
C MET A 473 -29.43 -1.45 -12.41
N ARG A 474 -28.46 -0.55 -12.21
CA ARG A 474 -28.73 0.87 -11.89
C ARG A 474 -29.52 1.58 -12.99
N LEU A 475 -29.21 1.29 -14.26
CA LEU A 475 -29.96 1.79 -15.41
C LEU A 475 -31.43 1.36 -15.38
N ARG A 476 -31.71 0.09 -15.05
CA ARG A 476 -33.09 -0.43 -14.93
C ARG A 476 -33.83 0.19 -13.75
N GLU A 477 -33.13 0.48 -12.67
CA GLU A 477 -33.68 1.09 -11.46
C GLU A 477 -33.80 2.63 -11.54
N GLY A 478 -33.27 3.25 -12.59
CA GLY A 478 -33.21 4.71 -12.71
C GLY A 478 -32.37 5.38 -11.62
N ALA A 479 -31.37 4.67 -11.09
CA ALA A 479 -30.56 5.12 -9.95
C ALA A 479 -29.32 5.94 -10.41
N GLU A 480 -29.29 7.23 -10.10
CA GLU A 480 -28.14 8.11 -10.36
C GLU A 480 -27.13 8.12 -9.19
N PRO A 481 -25.81 8.24 -9.46
CA PRO A 481 -25.19 8.26 -10.77
C PRO A 481 -25.21 6.88 -11.45
N ILE A 482 -25.42 6.83 -12.78
CA ILE A 482 -25.44 5.57 -13.54
C ILE A 482 -24.06 4.90 -13.64
N ASN A 483 -22.99 5.70 -13.84
CA ASN A 483 -21.63 5.19 -14.04
C ASN A 483 -20.90 5.01 -12.68
N ILE A 484 -21.36 4.05 -11.87
CA ILE A 484 -20.65 3.61 -10.67
C ILE A 484 -19.98 2.27 -10.95
N GLY A 485 -18.69 2.18 -10.63
CA GLY A 485 -17.97 0.92 -10.56
C GLY A 485 -17.78 0.42 -9.13
N LEU A 486 -17.79 -0.89 -8.90
CA LEU A 486 -17.38 -1.53 -7.65
C LEU A 486 -15.90 -1.32 -7.37
N ILE A 487 -15.08 -1.47 -8.42
CA ILE A 487 -13.62 -1.55 -8.38
C ILE A 487 -13.02 -0.40 -9.16
N TYR A 488 -13.45 -0.20 -10.41
CA TYR A 488 -12.96 0.90 -11.26
C TYR A 488 -13.79 2.16 -11.05
N GLN A 489 -13.89 2.60 -9.79
CA GLN A 489 -14.62 3.82 -9.46
C GLN A 489 -14.11 4.98 -10.33
N TYR A 490 -14.98 5.50 -11.20
CA TYR A 490 -14.72 6.67 -12.07
C TYR A 490 -14.62 8.00 -11.29
N VAL A 491 -14.36 7.94 -9.98
CA VAL A 491 -14.19 9.11 -9.14
C VAL A 491 -12.70 9.34 -9.00
N PHE A 492 -12.22 10.52 -9.43
CA PHE A 492 -10.84 10.96 -9.25
C PHE A 492 -10.45 10.85 -7.77
N PRO A 493 -9.62 9.87 -7.36
CA PRO A 493 -8.95 9.99 -6.09
C PRO A 493 -7.83 10.98 -6.35
N PHE A 494 -8.03 12.25 -6.00
CA PHE A 494 -6.91 13.16 -5.88
C PHE A 494 -6.01 12.61 -4.78
N LEU A 495 -4.92 11.95 -5.18
CA LEU A 495 -3.88 11.61 -4.23
C LEU A 495 -3.30 12.93 -3.71
N PRO A 496 -3.06 13.06 -2.39
CA PRO A 496 -2.49 14.29 -1.85
C PRO A 496 -1.14 14.56 -2.54
N PRO A 497 -0.82 15.83 -2.83
CA PRO A 497 0.43 16.18 -3.48
C PRO A 497 1.63 15.60 -2.70
N ARG A 498 2.56 14.98 -3.44
CA ARG A 498 3.91 14.68 -2.97
C ARG A 498 4.72 15.97 -3.11
N GLU A 499 4.79 16.74 -2.02
CA GLU A 499 5.71 17.89 -1.90
C GLU A 499 7.17 17.50 -2.11
#